data_AF-A0A969JBZ8-F1
#
_entry.id   AF-A0A969JBZ8-F1
#
_cell.length_a   1.000
_cell.length_b   1.000
_cell.length_c   1.000
_cell.angle_alpha   90.00
_cell.angle_beta   90.00
_cell.angle_gamma   90.00
#
_symmetry.space_group_name_H-M   'P 1'
#
loop_
_entity.id
_entity.type
_entity.pdbx_description
1 polymer ?
#
loop_
_entity_poly.entity_id
_entity_poly.type
_entity_poly.pdbx_seq_one_letter_code
_entity_poly.pdbx_strand_id
1 'polypeptide(L)'
;MKVHQSILNQAKQGDGAAIAQLMQAPLMAKGITVHAHVKNDCLHVDLIATPCPPKQASLSFVRKGIGHLQPDGIRAVRIDGYQTGLSEPGWVSRFNLQTDGNSIAPLVEAPAQQEARSRKPLGLLLGLLFLALIGLGGFVLYSNRSNFGPPAQPAAPTSETAE
;
A
#
# COMPACT_ATOMS: atom_id res chain seq x y z
N MET A 1 -13.03 39.62 -5.98
CA MET A 1 -12.06 39.37 -4.89
C MET A 1 -11.98 37.88 -4.65
N LYS A 2 -10.81 37.23 -4.78
CA LYS A 2 -10.64 35.84 -4.36
C LYS A 2 -10.44 35.86 -2.83
N VAL A 3 -11.40 35.33 -2.08
CA VAL A 3 -11.24 35.12 -0.64
C VAL A 3 -10.15 34.07 -0.47
N HIS A 4 -8.99 34.44 0.06
CA HIS A 4 -7.88 33.51 0.27
C HIS A 4 -8.19 32.63 1.47
N GLN A 5 -8.66 31.40 1.20
CA GLN A 5 -8.92 30.39 2.22
C GLN A 5 -7.61 29.77 2.70
N SER A 6 -7.55 29.32 3.97
CA SER A 6 -6.42 28.55 4.49
C SER A 6 -6.20 27.28 3.66
N ILE A 7 -4.94 26.84 3.52
CA ILE A 7 -4.56 25.58 2.85
C ILE A 7 -5.35 24.40 3.43
N LEU A 8 -5.62 24.40 4.74
CA LEU A 8 -6.44 23.37 5.37
C LEU A 8 -7.87 23.36 4.84
N ASN A 9 -8.49 24.52 4.67
CA ASN A 9 -9.84 24.64 4.15
C ASN A 9 -9.90 24.21 2.68
N GLN A 10 -8.91 24.60 1.88
CA GLN A 10 -8.80 24.17 0.48
C GLN A 10 -8.65 22.66 0.38
N ALA A 11 -7.78 22.06 1.20
CA ALA A 11 -7.59 20.62 1.24
C ALA A 11 -8.86 19.87 1.66
N LYS A 12 -9.61 20.40 2.64
CA LYS A 12 -10.93 19.85 3.03
C LYS A 12 -11.95 19.91 1.91
N GLN A 13 -11.89 20.93 1.05
CA GLN A 13 -12.74 21.05 -0.14
C GLN A 13 -12.29 20.15 -1.31
N GLY A 14 -11.28 19.30 -1.10
CA GLY A 14 -10.78 18.41 -2.14
C GLY A 14 -9.77 19.04 -3.10
N ASP A 15 -9.20 20.21 -2.79
CA ASP A 15 -8.14 20.80 -3.61
C ASP A 15 -6.87 19.93 -3.54
N GLY A 16 -6.54 19.26 -4.66
CA GLY A 16 -5.41 18.34 -4.74
C GLY A 16 -4.06 18.99 -4.43
N ALA A 17 -3.84 20.25 -4.84
CA ALA A 17 -2.58 20.93 -4.59
C ALA A 17 -2.43 21.30 -3.10
N ALA A 18 -3.52 21.74 -2.46
CA ALA A 18 -3.54 21.97 -1.02
C ALA A 18 -3.33 20.68 -0.22
N ILE A 19 -3.95 19.57 -0.64
CA ILE A 19 -3.73 18.24 -0.06
C ILE A 19 -2.24 17.85 -0.17
N ALA A 20 -1.63 18.02 -1.34
CA ALA A 20 -0.20 17.75 -1.54
C ALA A 20 0.67 18.58 -0.58
N GLN A 21 0.40 19.88 -0.44
CA GLN A 21 1.15 20.75 0.48
C GLN A 21 1.08 20.28 1.94
N LEU A 22 -0.10 19.85 2.40
CA LEU A 22 -0.26 19.28 3.75
C LEU A 22 0.51 17.97 3.92
N MET A 23 0.51 17.10 2.90
CA MET A 23 1.26 15.84 2.91
C MET A 23 2.77 16.03 2.81
N GLN A 24 3.21 17.07 2.10
CA GLN A 24 4.61 17.34 1.83
C GLN A 24 5.39 17.62 3.13
N ALA A 25 4.83 18.41 4.06
CA ALA A 25 5.53 18.83 5.28
C ALA A 25 6.17 17.68 6.08
N PRO A 26 5.45 16.61 6.48
CA PRO A 26 6.06 15.48 7.19
C PRO A 26 6.93 14.56 6.30
N LEU A 27 6.78 14.62 4.97
CA LEU A 27 7.50 13.77 4.02
C LEU A 27 8.81 14.40 3.51
N MET A 28 8.96 15.73 3.58
CA MET A 28 10.21 16.42 3.23
C MET A 28 11.39 15.94 4.07
N ALA A 29 11.19 15.70 5.37
CA ALA A 29 12.23 15.18 6.26
C ALA A 29 12.74 13.78 5.84
N LYS A 30 12.00 13.08 4.97
CA LYS A 30 12.35 11.76 4.41
C LYS A 30 12.86 11.84 2.97
N GLY A 31 13.05 13.05 2.43
CA GLY A 31 13.46 13.25 1.04
C GLY A 31 12.41 12.83 0.00
N ILE A 32 11.12 12.80 0.38
CA ILE A 32 10.02 12.43 -0.52
C ILE A 32 9.33 13.70 -1.01
N THR A 33 9.21 13.85 -2.32
CA THR A 33 8.41 14.88 -2.98
C THR A 33 7.01 14.34 -3.26
N VAL A 34 6.01 15.20 -3.08
CA VAL A 34 4.59 14.88 -3.24
C VAL A 34 3.97 15.80 -4.29
N HIS A 35 3.31 15.19 -5.27
CA HIS A 35 2.37 15.89 -6.14
C HIS A 35 1.00 15.28 -5.98
N ALA A 36 -0.05 16.10 -6.06
CA ALA A 36 -1.40 15.57 -6.11
C ALA A 36 -2.34 16.42 -6.96
N HIS A 37 -3.28 15.74 -7.59
CA HIS A 37 -4.33 16.35 -8.41
C HIS A 37 -5.59 15.50 -8.33
N VAL A 38 -6.75 16.11 -8.59
CA VAL A 38 -8.03 15.40 -8.62
C VAL A 38 -8.49 15.22 -10.06
N LYS A 39 -8.91 13.99 -10.40
CA LYS A 39 -9.50 13.65 -11.69
C LYS A 39 -10.65 12.67 -11.48
N ASN A 40 -11.86 13.01 -11.94
CA ASN A 40 -13.05 12.16 -11.82
C ASN A 40 -13.29 11.66 -10.38
N ASP A 41 -13.32 12.58 -9.42
CA ASP A 41 -13.48 12.30 -7.98
C ASP A 41 -12.40 11.37 -7.38
N CYS A 42 -11.29 11.18 -8.09
CA CYS A 42 -10.14 10.43 -7.62
C CYS A 42 -8.99 11.38 -7.33
N LEU A 43 -8.46 11.35 -6.11
CA LEU A 43 -7.18 11.96 -5.80
C LEU A 43 -6.06 11.08 -6.37
N HIS A 44 -5.22 11.65 -7.20
CA HIS A 44 -3.99 11.04 -7.66
C HIS A 44 -2.85 11.65 -6.86
N VAL A 45 -2.02 10.81 -6.24
CA VAL A 45 -0.88 11.21 -5.42
C VAL A 45 0.38 10.55 -5.98
N ASP A 46 1.34 11.36 -6.38
CA ASP A 46 2.66 10.90 -6.81
C ASP A 46 3.64 11.11 -5.66
N LEU A 47 4.33 10.04 -5.26
CA LEU A 47 5.38 10.05 -4.25
C LEU A 47 6.71 9.75 -4.92
N ILE A 48 7.62 10.72 -4.91
CA ILE A 48 8.88 10.65 -5.66
C ILE A 48 10.06 10.74 -4.69
N ALA A 49 10.98 9.80 -4.74
CA ALA A 49 12.20 9.81 -3.93
C ALA A 49 13.34 8.99 -4.56
N THR A 50 14.53 9.05 -3.97
CA THR A 50 15.66 8.17 -4.31
C THR A 50 16.20 7.51 -3.04
N PRO A 51 16.03 6.18 -2.86
CA PRO A 51 15.34 5.22 -3.73
C PRO A 51 13.80 5.39 -3.74
N CYS A 52 13.10 4.65 -4.60
CA CYS A 52 11.63 4.62 -4.66
C CYS A 52 11.00 4.45 -3.26
N PRO A 53 9.96 5.24 -2.88
CA PRO A 53 9.36 5.17 -1.55
C PRO A 53 8.83 3.77 -1.19
N PRO A 54 8.99 3.30 0.07
CA PRO A 54 8.48 2.00 0.50
C PRO A 54 6.95 1.92 0.44
N LYS A 55 6.41 1.05 -0.41
CA LYS A 55 4.96 0.94 -0.68
C LYS A 55 4.10 0.92 0.58
N GLN A 56 4.30 -0.03 1.48
CA GLN A 56 3.41 -0.20 2.65
C GLN A 56 3.42 1.01 3.60
N ALA A 57 4.60 1.61 3.82
CA ALA A 57 4.72 2.80 4.67
C ALA A 57 3.99 3.99 4.03
N SER A 58 4.17 4.20 2.72
CA SER A 58 3.49 5.24 1.95
C SER A 58 1.97 5.08 1.96
N LEU A 59 1.46 3.87 1.69
CA LEU A 59 0.01 3.60 1.72
C LEU A 59 -0.59 3.85 3.09
N SER A 60 0.10 3.44 4.15
CA SER A 60 -0.36 3.65 5.53
C SER A 60 -0.41 5.13 5.89
N PHE A 61 0.62 5.88 5.50
CA PHE A 61 0.68 7.33 5.71
C PHE A 61 -0.45 8.05 4.97
N VAL A 62 -0.62 7.81 3.67
CA VAL A 62 -1.64 8.50 2.87
C VAL A 62 -3.04 8.12 3.32
N ARG A 63 -3.31 6.84 3.62
CA ARG A 63 -4.61 6.39 4.12
C ARG A 63 -4.97 7.09 5.44
N LYS A 64 -4.02 7.18 6.37
CA LYS A 64 -4.23 7.89 7.64
C LYS A 64 -4.47 9.38 7.39
N GLY A 65 -3.63 10.03 6.59
CA GLY A 65 -3.76 11.46 6.28
C GLY A 65 -5.11 11.82 5.66
N ILE A 66 -5.51 11.09 4.61
CA ILE A 66 -6.80 11.31 3.96
C ILE A 66 -7.98 10.92 4.86
N GLY A 67 -7.86 9.86 5.65
CA GLY A 67 -8.87 9.46 6.62
C GLY A 67 -9.13 10.52 7.70
N HIS A 68 -8.10 11.27 8.11
CA HIS A 68 -8.27 12.40 9.04
C HIS A 68 -8.76 13.67 8.36
N LEU A 69 -8.36 13.90 7.09
CA LEU A 69 -8.75 15.09 6.35
C LEU A 69 -10.21 15.04 5.89
N GLN A 70 -10.69 13.86 5.50
CA GLN A 70 -12.01 13.59 4.91
C GLN A 70 -12.38 14.63 3.84
N PRO A 71 -11.60 14.73 2.73
CA PRO A 71 -11.82 15.75 1.74
C PRO A 71 -13.13 15.54 0.97
N ASP A 72 -13.90 16.61 0.80
CA ASP A 72 -15.17 16.62 0.11
C ASP A 72 -15.01 16.26 -1.38
N GLY A 73 -15.99 15.54 -1.93
CA GLY A 73 -16.04 15.19 -3.35
C GLY A 73 -15.00 14.16 -3.83
N ILE A 74 -14.09 13.70 -2.95
CA ILE A 74 -13.12 12.66 -3.28
C ILE A 74 -13.67 11.30 -2.86
N ARG A 75 -13.77 10.38 -3.81
CA ARG A 75 -14.31 9.02 -3.62
C ARG A 75 -13.25 7.94 -3.60
N ALA A 76 -12.11 8.20 -4.23
CA ALA A 76 -11.02 7.26 -4.32
C ALA A 76 -9.67 7.97 -4.28
N VAL A 77 -8.64 7.21 -3.92
CA VAL A 77 -7.26 7.66 -3.94
C VAL A 77 -6.44 6.66 -4.73
N ARG A 78 -5.69 7.15 -5.72
CA ARG A 78 -4.63 6.44 -6.41
C ARG A 78 -3.28 7.00 -5.94
N ILE A 79 -2.33 6.11 -5.68
CA ILE A 79 -1.00 6.47 -5.23
C ILE A 79 0.02 5.76 -6.11
N ASP A 80 0.90 6.56 -6.69
CA ASP A 80 1.97 6.11 -7.58
C ASP A 80 3.32 6.43 -6.91
N GLY A 81 4.17 5.42 -6.78
CA GLY A 81 5.50 5.55 -6.17
C GLY A 81 6.60 5.55 -7.23
N TYR A 82 7.36 6.62 -7.32
CA TYR A 82 8.43 6.82 -8.30
C TYR A 82 9.79 6.84 -7.66
N GLN A 83 10.77 6.30 -8.39
CA GLN A 83 12.16 6.68 -8.19
C GLN A 83 12.43 7.97 -8.98
N THR A 84 13.14 8.93 -8.39
CA THR A 84 13.51 10.17 -9.08
C THR A 84 14.18 9.89 -10.43
N GLY A 85 13.73 10.60 -11.47
CA GLY A 85 14.26 10.46 -12.83
C GLY A 85 13.63 9.33 -13.66
N LEU A 86 12.76 8.50 -13.07
CA LEU A 86 12.00 7.50 -13.82
C LEU A 86 10.60 8.01 -14.17
N SER A 87 10.14 7.72 -15.40
CA SER A 87 8.80 8.06 -15.87
C SER A 87 7.74 7.03 -15.49
N GLU A 88 8.15 5.79 -15.19
CA GLU A 88 7.25 4.72 -14.77
C GLU A 88 7.28 4.55 -13.25
N PRO A 89 6.12 4.31 -12.62
CA PRO A 89 6.06 4.07 -11.19
C PRO A 89 6.66 2.71 -10.84
N GLY A 90 7.48 2.65 -9.80
CA GLY A 90 7.93 1.38 -9.22
C GLY A 90 6.78 0.60 -8.56
N TRP A 91 5.70 1.29 -8.18
CA TRP A 91 4.44 0.66 -7.78
C TRP A 91 3.26 1.61 -7.90
N VAL A 92 2.08 1.02 -8.06
CA VAL A 92 0.78 1.70 -8.09
C VAL A 92 -0.14 1.06 -7.06
N SER A 93 -1.00 1.85 -6.45
CA SER A 93 -2.06 1.37 -5.56
C SER A 93 -3.30 2.26 -5.66
N ARG A 94 -4.47 1.70 -5.36
CA ARG A 94 -5.74 2.42 -5.32
C ARG A 94 -6.59 1.90 -4.16
N PHE A 95 -7.30 2.80 -3.49
CA PHE A 95 -8.35 2.45 -2.55
C PHE A 95 -9.51 3.44 -2.61
N ASN A 96 -10.70 3.00 -2.22
CA ASN A 96 -11.88 3.85 -2.12
C ASN A 96 -11.94 4.47 -0.72
N LEU A 97 -12.44 5.69 -0.64
CA LEU A 97 -12.85 6.30 0.62
C LEU A 97 -14.27 5.81 0.88
N GLN A 98 -14.50 5.20 2.05
CA GLN A 98 -15.86 4.93 2.48
C GLN A 98 -16.49 6.29 2.76
N THR A 99 -17.44 6.70 1.94
CA THR A 99 -18.32 7.81 2.29
C THR A 99 -19.22 7.26 3.38
N ASP A 100 -19.10 7.77 4.61
CA ASP A 100 -20.01 7.48 5.71
C ASP A 100 -21.38 8.08 5.38
N GLY A 101 -22.06 7.43 4.47
CA GLY A 101 -23.37 7.77 3.95
C GLY A 101 -24.02 6.46 3.61
N ASN A 102 -24.63 5.84 4.64
CA ASN A 102 -25.49 4.67 4.54
C ASN A 102 -24.77 3.31 4.51
N SER A 103 -24.22 2.89 5.66
CA SER A 103 -24.27 1.47 6.05
C SER A 103 -25.73 1.12 6.37
N ILE A 104 -26.55 0.91 5.32
CA ILE A 104 -27.65 -0.03 5.46
C ILE A 104 -26.94 -1.39 5.49
N ALA A 105 -26.74 -1.91 6.70
CA ALA A 105 -26.63 -3.35 6.88
C ALA A 105 -27.70 -4.00 6.00
N PRO A 106 -27.41 -5.08 5.25
CA PRO A 106 -28.45 -5.75 4.49
C PRO A 106 -29.59 -6.05 5.45
N LEU A 107 -30.74 -5.39 5.27
CA LEU A 107 -32.01 -5.84 5.85
C LEU A 107 -32.45 -7.06 5.04
N VAL A 108 -31.60 -8.08 5.01
CA VAL A 108 -32.01 -9.45 4.71
C VAL A 108 -32.33 -10.03 6.06
N GLU A 109 -33.58 -9.80 6.45
CA GLU A 109 -34.27 -10.61 7.42
C GLU A 109 -34.26 -12.05 6.90
N ALA A 110 -33.24 -12.82 7.30
CA ALA A 110 -33.29 -14.26 7.19
C ALA A 110 -34.21 -14.73 8.32
N PRO A 111 -35.38 -15.32 8.02
CA PRO A 111 -36.23 -15.84 9.07
C PRO A 111 -35.46 -16.93 9.82
N ALA A 112 -35.48 -16.81 11.14
CA ALA A 112 -35.10 -17.88 12.03
C ALA A 112 -35.84 -19.17 11.63
N GLN A 113 -35.12 -20.11 11.04
CA GLN A 113 -35.45 -21.53 11.08
C GLN A 113 -34.39 -22.22 11.90
N GLN A 114 -34.47 -21.89 13.18
CA GLN A 114 -33.83 -22.54 14.29
C GLN A 114 -34.65 -23.82 14.58
N GLU A 115 -34.52 -24.84 13.74
CA GLU A 115 -34.92 -26.19 14.09
C GLU A 115 -33.67 -26.96 14.49
N ALA A 116 -33.31 -26.81 15.76
CA ALA A 116 -32.39 -27.71 16.42
C ALA A 116 -33.01 -29.12 16.46
N ARG A 117 -32.83 -29.92 15.39
CA ARG A 117 -32.99 -31.38 15.47
C ARG A 117 -31.65 -32.06 15.33
N SER A 118 -30.93 -31.99 16.45
CA SER A 118 -30.09 -33.06 17.01
C SER A 118 -30.15 -34.38 16.23
N ARG A 119 -29.10 -34.66 15.46
CA ARG A 119 -28.41 -35.97 15.35
C ARG A 119 -26.94 -35.70 14.99
N LYS A 120 -26.01 -36.00 15.93
CA LYS A 120 -24.56 -36.04 15.65
C LYS A 120 -24.21 -37.33 14.84
N PRO A 121 -22.96 -37.54 14.40
CA PRO A 121 -22.47 -37.21 13.06
C PRO A 121 -21.99 -38.50 12.34
N LEU A 122 -22.73 -38.99 11.35
CA LEU A 122 -22.42 -40.27 10.70
C LEU A 122 -21.81 -40.05 9.31
N GLY A 123 -20.64 -39.42 9.29
CA GLY A 123 -19.77 -39.26 8.11
C GLY A 123 -18.31 -39.62 8.40
N LEU A 124 -18.05 -40.33 9.50
CA LEU A 124 -16.72 -40.76 9.95
C LEU A 124 -16.28 -42.09 9.28
N LEU A 125 -16.45 -42.26 7.97
CA LEU A 125 -16.02 -43.52 7.31
C LEU A 125 -15.54 -43.41 5.86
N LEU A 126 -15.33 -42.22 5.28
CA LEU A 126 -14.84 -42.13 3.88
C LEU A 126 -13.81 -41.00 3.62
N GLY A 127 -12.96 -40.69 4.61
CA GLY A 127 -11.92 -39.64 4.49
C GLY A 127 -10.51 -40.08 4.92
N LEU A 128 -10.27 -41.38 5.11
CA LEU A 128 -8.97 -41.94 5.51
C LEU A 128 -8.20 -42.61 4.36
N LEU A 129 -8.49 -42.27 3.10
CA LEU A 129 -7.82 -42.82 1.91
C LEU A 129 -7.24 -41.76 0.94
N PHE A 130 -6.88 -40.57 1.44
CA PHE A 130 -6.16 -39.55 0.63
C PHE A 130 -4.91 -38.99 1.32
N LEU A 131 -4.32 -39.73 2.27
CA LEU A 131 -3.06 -39.37 2.95
C LEU A 131 -1.88 -40.27 2.55
N ALA A 132 -1.82 -40.73 1.29
CA ALA A 132 -0.73 -41.59 0.81
C ALA A 132 -0.24 -41.36 -0.64
N LEU A 133 -0.57 -40.23 -1.30
CA LEU A 133 -0.10 -39.95 -2.67
C LEU A 133 0.26 -38.47 -2.97
N ILE A 134 0.79 -37.72 -2.00
CA ILE A 134 1.60 -36.52 -2.28
C ILE A 134 2.91 -36.59 -1.48
N GLY A 135 3.49 -37.79 -1.48
CA GLY A 135 4.92 -38.00 -1.26
C GLY A 135 5.55 -38.29 -2.62
N LEU A 136 6.61 -37.57 -2.93
CA LEU A 136 7.44 -37.58 -4.16
C LEU A 136 6.99 -36.68 -5.32
N GLY A 137 7.62 -35.50 -5.37
CA GLY A 137 8.13 -34.96 -6.62
C GLY A 137 7.56 -33.61 -7.01
N GLY A 138 8.09 -32.51 -6.47
CA GLY A 138 7.84 -31.22 -7.11
C GLY A 138 7.97 -29.93 -6.32
N PHE A 139 8.58 -29.90 -5.13
CA PHE A 139 8.92 -28.60 -4.50
C PHE A 139 10.42 -28.37 -4.53
N VAL A 140 10.83 -27.83 -5.68
CA VAL A 140 12.15 -27.32 -6.01
C VAL A 140 12.59 -26.31 -4.96
N LEU A 141 13.79 -26.54 -4.43
CA LEU A 141 14.59 -25.62 -3.66
C LEU A 141 14.79 -24.31 -4.45
N TYR A 142 14.02 -23.26 -4.13
CA TYR A 142 14.36 -21.90 -4.52
C TYR A 142 15.40 -21.34 -3.53
N SER A 143 16.63 -21.80 -3.73
CA SER A 143 17.83 -21.15 -3.22
C SER A 143 18.08 -19.89 -4.05
N ASN A 144 17.95 -18.69 -3.46
CA ASN A 144 18.78 -17.58 -3.89
C ASN A 144 19.10 -16.62 -2.74
N ARG A 145 20.01 -17.09 -1.89
CA ARG A 145 20.79 -16.29 -0.97
C ARG A 145 21.88 -15.61 -1.79
N SER A 146 21.57 -14.44 -2.37
CA SER A 146 22.57 -13.62 -3.03
C SER A 146 23.46 -12.96 -1.98
N ASN A 147 24.62 -13.58 -1.75
CA ASN A 147 25.93 -12.96 -1.52
C ASN A 147 25.94 -11.60 -0.83
N PHE A 148 25.89 -11.61 0.51
CA PHE A 148 26.60 -10.60 1.30
C PHE A 148 27.98 -11.17 1.62
N GLY A 149 28.91 -11.03 0.68
CA GLY A 149 30.34 -11.11 0.99
C GLY A 149 30.74 -9.86 1.81
N PRO A 150 31.72 -9.97 2.72
CA PRO A 150 32.25 -8.81 3.42
C PRO A 150 32.81 -7.79 2.41
N PRO A 151 32.74 -6.48 2.71
CA PRO A 151 33.25 -5.45 1.81
C PRO A 151 34.74 -5.70 1.50
N ALA A 152 35.10 -5.65 0.22
CA ALA A 152 36.49 -5.69 -0.21
C ALA A 152 37.25 -4.53 0.44
N GLN A 153 38.24 -4.87 1.26
CA GLN A 153 39.22 -3.90 1.76
C GLN A 153 40.00 -3.35 0.56
N PRO A 154 40.25 -2.03 0.48
CA PRO A 154 41.16 -1.49 -0.51
C PRO A 154 42.57 -2.04 -0.24
N ALA A 155 43.15 -2.68 -1.26
CA ALA A 155 44.53 -3.13 -1.22
C ALA A 155 45.46 -1.93 -1.02
N ALA A 156 46.32 -2.01 0.00
CA ALA A 156 47.45 -1.11 0.15
C ALA A 156 48.41 -1.25 -1.05
N PRO A 157 49.03 -0.17 -1.53
CA PRO A 157 50.07 -0.27 -2.56
C PRO A 157 51.30 -0.98 -1.97
N THR A 158 51.53 -2.20 -2.43
CA THR A 158 52.82 -2.87 -2.29
C THR A 158 53.83 -2.06 -3.09
N SER A 159 54.72 -1.36 -2.39
CA SER A 159 55.89 -0.71 -2.97
C SER A 159 57.07 -1.64 -2.77
N GLU A 160 57.36 -2.46 -3.77
CA GLU A 160 58.59 -3.23 -4.00
C GLU A 160 58.65 -3.41 -5.53
N THR A 161 59.71 -3.19 -6.31
CA THR A 161 61.15 -2.96 -6.09
C THR A 161 61.73 -2.52 -7.44
N ALA A 162 62.59 -1.49 -7.47
CA ALA A 162 63.60 -1.19 -8.51
C ALA A 162 64.38 0.04 -7.99
N GLU A 163 65.68 0.08 -7.77
CA GLU A 163 66.85 -0.78 -8.03
C GLU A 163 67.77 -0.80 -6.79
#